data_AF-A0A524EAY3-F1
#
_entry.id   AF-A0A524EAY3-F1
#
_cell.length_a   1.000
_cell.length_b   1.000
_cell.length_c   1.000
_cell.angle_alpha   90.00
_cell.angle_beta   90.00
_cell.angle_gamma   90.00
#
_symmetry.space_group_name_H-M   'P 1'
#
loop_
_entity.id
_entity.type
_entity.pdbx_description
1 polymer ?
#
loop_
_entity_poly.entity_id
_entity_poly.type
_entity_poly.pdbx_seq_one_letter_code
_entity_poly.pdbx_strand_id
1 'polypeptide(L)'
;MTFLIDPPLLISFGVISYAIGAKLTDRTQLPVGSILAIFSTVTIIFTSSSLYLNLWYMDWFWTPFYPLVDSGRDLMINSGLFSFESVDTQGLIDFLALMQIALYPLWVFLGTRVFARYSRDS
;
A
#
# COMPACT_ATOMS: atom_id res chain seq x y z
N MET A 1 -3.36 -13.36 -0.78
CA MET A 1 -2.83 -12.16 -1.47
C MET A 1 -3.13 -10.95 -0.62
N THR A 2 -2.14 -10.44 0.12
CA THR A 2 -2.29 -9.16 0.85
C THR A 2 -2.60 -8.01 -0.13
N PHE A 3 -2.30 -8.20 -1.42
CA PHE A 3 -2.80 -7.39 -2.54
C PHE A 3 -4.32 -7.12 -2.58
N LEU A 4 -5.18 -7.97 -2.00
CA LEU A 4 -6.63 -7.72 -1.94
C LEU A 4 -7.03 -6.73 -0.83
N ILE A 5 -6.20 -6.62 0.21
CA ILE A 5 -6.40 -5.70 1.33
C ILE A 5 -5.84 -4.32 0.98
N ASP A 6 -4.86 -4.25 0.08
CA ASP A 6 -4.19 -3.00 -0.28
C ASP A 6 -5.13 -1.91 -0.83
N PRO A 7 -6.12 -2.19 -1.73
CA PRO A 7 -7.03 -1.16 -2.23
C PRO A 7 -7.82 -0.42 -1.14
N PRO A 8 -8.58 -1.09 -0.24
CA PRO A 8 -9.30 -0.38 0.83
C PRO A 8 -8.35 0.33 1.81
N LEU A 9 -7.16 -0.22 2.03
CA LEU A 9 -6.17 0.35 2.95
C LEU A 9 -5.53 1.63 2.35
N LEU A 10 -5.20 1.63 1.05
CA LEU A 10 -4.69 2.79 0.31
C LEU A 10 -5.75 3.89 0.17
N ILE A 11 -7.01 3.53 -0.08
CA ILE A 11 -8.13 4.47 -0.03
C ILE A 11 -8.21 5.12 1.35
N SER A 12 -8.11 4.33 2.42
CA SER A 12 -8.13 4.82 3.80
C SER A 12 -6.96 5.76 4.09
N PHE A 13 -5.75 5.45 3.63
CA PHE A 13 -4.59 6.35 3.75
C PHE A 13 -4.81 7.68 3.02
N GLY A 14 -5.40 7.66 1.83
CA GLY A 14 -5.74 8.88 1.09
C GLY A 14 -6.73 9.76 1.87
N VAL A 15 -7.78 9.15 2.43
CA VAL A 15 -8.79 9.83 3.26
C VAL A 15 -8.16 10.42 4.53
N ILE A 16 -7.39 9.62 5.28
CA ILE A 16 -6.74 10.07 6.53
C ILE A 16 -5.73 11.19 6.26
N SER A 17 -4.92 11.07 5.21
CA SER A 17 -3.93 12.10 4.85
C SER A 17 -4.60 13.44 4.59
N TYR A 18 -5.70 13.45 3.84
CA TYR A 18 -6.44 14.67 3.55
C TYR A 18 -7.27 15.17 4.75
N ALA A 19 -7.77 14.28 5.62
CA ALA A 19 -8.44 14.67 6.86
C ALA A 19 -7.48 15.38 7.82
N ILE A 20 -6.24 14.88 7.95
CA ILE A 20 -5.16 15.53 8.70
C ILE A 20 -4.82 16.86 8.03
N GLY A 21 -4.63 16.87 6.71
CA GLY A 21 -4.35 18.08 5.94
C GLY A 21 -5.41 19.18 6.15
N ALA A 22 -6.69 18.84 6.12
CA ALA A 22 -7.79 19.77 6.35
C ALA A 22 -7.73 20.39 7.76
N LYS A 23 -7.48 19.59 8.80
CA LYS A 23 -7.32 20.11 10.18
C LYS A 23 -6.11 21.03 10.36
N LEU A 24 -5.07 20.86 9.55
CA LEU A 24 -3.85 21.67 9.61
C LEU A 24 -3.83 22.85 8.62
N THR A 25 -4.81 22.93 7.72
CA THR A 25 -4.89 23.99 6.70
C THR A 25 -5.04 25.37 7.35
N ASP A 26 -5.78 25.48 8.46
CA ASP A 26 -5.92 26.73 9.20
C ASP A 26 -4.63 27.19 9.89
N ARG A 27 -3.64 26.31 10.04
CA ARG A 27 -2.36 26.60 10.71
C ARG A 27 -1.18 26.74 9.76
N THR A 28 -1.31 26.27 8.52
CA THR A 28 -0.20 26.23 7.56
C THR A 28 -0.71 26.39 6.13
N GLN A 29 -0.06 27.21 5.31
CA GLN A 29 -0.37 27.33 3.87
C GLN A 29 0.14 26.15 3.02
N LEU A 30 0.72 25.13 3.64
CA LEU A 30 1.28 24.00 2.94
C LEU A 30 0.19 22.96 2.62
N PRO A 31 0.26 22.29 1.45
CA PRO A 31 -0.67 21.23 1.09
C PRO A 31 -0.32 19.92 1.82
N VAL A 32 -0.41 19.93 3.15
CA VAL A 32 0.01 18.82 4.05
C VAL A 32 -0.66 17.51 3.65
N GLY A 33 -1.94 17.54 3.29
CA GLY A 33 -2.67 16.33 2.86
C GLY A 33 -2.09 15.69 1.61
N SER A 34 -1.71 16.49 0.60
CA SER A 34 -1.06 15.99 -0.61
C SER A 34 0.33 15.44 -0.33
N ILE A 35 1.11 16.12 0.52
CA ILE A 35 2.46 15.68 0.89
C ILE A 35 2.39 14.33 1.61
N LEU A 36 1.48 14.18 2.58
CA LEU A 36 1.27 12.91 3.30
C LEU A 36 0.78 11.80 2.36
N ALA A 37 -0.13 12.10 1.43
CA ALA A 37 -0.61 11.13 0.46
C ALA A 37 0.49 10.66 -0.50
N ILE A 38 1.33 11.58 -1.00
CA ILE A 38 2.48 11.25 -1.86
C ILE A 38 3.51 10.45 -1.07
N PHE A 39 3.87 10.90 0.13
CA PHE A 39 4.84 10.23 0.99
C PHE A 39 4.41 8.80 1.30
N SER A 40 3.18 8.59 1.77
CA SER A 40 2.63 7.25 2.03
C SER A 40 2.61 6.38 0.78
N THR A 41 2.20 6.91 -0.37
CA THR A 41 2.22 6.17 -1.64
C THR A 41 3.64 5.71 -2.01
N VAL A 42 4.62 6.61 -1.94
CA VAL A 42 6.02 6.31 -2.25
C VAL A 42 6.57 5.27 -1.28
N THR A 43 6.32 5.43 0.02
CA THR A 43 6.75 4.46 1.04
C THR A 43 6.15 3.08 0.77
N ILE A 44 4.85 2.99 0.47
CA ILE A 44 4.18 1.70 0.22
C ILE A 44 4.72 1.05 -1.06
N ILE A 45 4.89 1.81 -2.15
CA ILE A 45 5.48 1.29 -3.40
C ILE A 45 6.90 0.77 -3.13
N PHE A 46 7.71 1.54 -2.41
CA PHE A 46 9.08 1.17 -2.08
C PHE A 46 9.12 -0.11 -1.22
N THR A 47 8.40 -0.12 -0.10
CA THR A 47 8.35 -1.28 0.81
C THR A 47 7.81 -2.52 0.10
N SER A 48 6.74 -2.39 -0.68
CA SER A 48 6.15 -3.49 -1.46
C SER A 48 7.15 -4.03 -2.48
N SER A 49 7.80 -3.15 -3.25
CA SER A 49 8.79 -3.59 -4.25
C SER A 49 9.99 -4.27 -3.61
N SER A 50 10.48 -3.73 -2.48
CA SER A 50 11.63 -4.30 -1.78
C SER A 50 11.34 -5.66 -1.14
N LEU A 51 10.15 -5.84 -0.58
CA LEU A 51 9.68 -7.15 -0.08
C LEU A 51 9.50 -8.15 -1.21
N TYR A 52 8.90 -7.71 -2.33
CA TYR A 52 8.69 -8.56 -3.49
C TYR A 52 9.99 -9.11 -4.06
N LEU A 53 11.01 -8.26 -4.15
CA LEU A 53 12.34 -8.60 -4.63
C LEU A 53 13.21 -9.33 -3.59
N ASN A 54 12.67 -9.63 -2.39
CA ASN A 54 13.40 -10.25 -1.29
C ASN A 54 14.75 -9.55 -1.01
N LEU A 55 14.74 -8.22 -0.95
CA LEU A 55 15.95 -7.46 -0.67
C LEU A 55 16.36 -7.64 0.79
N TRP A 56 17.64 -7.99 1.00
CA TRP A 56 18.22 -8.33 2.31
C TRP A 56 17.92 -7.32 3.44
N TYR A 57 17.82 -6.03 3.13
CA TYR A 57 17.55 -4.99 4.12
C TYR A 57 16.09 -4.96 4.58
N MET A 58 15.20 -5.73 3.96
CA MET A 58 13.81 -5.92 4.36
C MET A 58 13.57 -7.24 5.10
N ASP A 59 14.63 -7.99 5.42
CA ASP A 59 14.49 -9.27 6.12
C ASP A 59 13.83 -9.12 7.49
N TRP A 60 14.16 -8.05 8.21
CA TRP A 60 13.55 -7.72 9.50
C TRP A 60 12.03 -7.53 9.43
N PHE A 61 11.47 -7.20 8.26
CA PHE A 61 10.03 -6.94 8.10
C PHE A 61 9.22 -8.23 8.01
N TRP A 62 9.75 -9.26 7.34
CA TRP A 62 9.05 -10.53 7.15
C TRP A 62 9.47 -11.60 8.17
N THR A 63 10.67 -11.52 8.75
CA THR A 63 11.17 -12.47 9.76
C THR A 63 10.20 -12.70 10.94
N PRO A 64 9.49 -11.70 11.49
CA PRO A 64 8.55 -11.91 12.60
C PRO A 64 7.36 -12.81 12.27
N PHE A 65 7.07 -13.02 10.99
CA PHE A 65 5.96 -13.86 10.53
C PHE A 65 6.40 -15.31 10.27
N TYR A 66 7.68 -15.64 10.46
CA TYR A 66 8.15 -17.01 10.43
C TYR A 66 7.50 -17.84 11.57
N PRO A 67 7.04 -19.08 11.35
CA PRO A 67 7.18 -19.92 10.14
C PRO A 67 5.99 -19.88 9.17
N LEU A 68 5.08 -18.90 9.29
CA LEU A 68 3.90 -18.81 8.41
C LEU A 68 4.24 -18.30 7.01
N VAL A 69 5.40 -17.66 6.86
CA VAL A 69 5.94 -17.16 5.59
C VAL A 69 7.44 -17.45 5.53
N ASP A 70 7.91 -17.83 4.34
CA ASP A 70 9.32 -18.21 4.12
C ASP A 70 10.18 -17.09 3.50
N SER A 71 9.56 -16.02 2.99
CA SER A 71 10.26 -14.88 2.40
C SER A 71 9.38 -13.62 2.33
N GLY A 72 9.96 -12.46 2.02
CA GLY A 72 9.21 -11.22 1.79
C GLY A 72 8.21 -11.32 0.64
N ARG A 73 8.57 -12.03 -0.44
CA ARG A 73 7.67 -12.34 -1.57
C ARG A 73 6.48 -13.18 -1.11
N ASP A 74 6.74 -14.18 -0.26
CA ASP A 74 5.70 -15.05 0.29
C ASP A 74 4.78 -14.29 1.25
N LEU A 75 5.31 -13.36 2.05
CA LEU A 75 4.51 -12.43 2.85
C LEU A 75 3.55 -11.58 2.01
N MET A 76 3.94 -11.16 0.80
CA MET A 76 3.06 -10.39 -0.10
C MET A 76 2.00 -11.23 -0.80
N ILE A 77 2.35 -12.47 -1.17
CA ILE A 77 1.45 -13.36 -1.92
C ILE A 77 0.48 -14.04 -0.96
N ASN A 78 0.98 -14.55 0.15
CA ASN A 78 0.26 -15.42 1.06
C ASN A 78 -0.11 -14.71 2.36
N SER A 79 0.74 -13.81 2.84
CA SER A 79 0.56 -13.09 4.12
C SER A 79 0.25 -14.02 5.31
N GLY A 80 0.67 -15.29 5.22
CA GLY A 80 0.39 -16.35 6.20
C GLY A 80 -1.09 -16.77 6.31
N LEU A 81 -1.99 -16.18 5.51
CA LEU A 81 -3.44 -16.44 5.54
C LEU A 81 -3.93 -17.26 4.36
N PHE A 82 -3.18 -17.25 3.25
CA PHE A 82 -3.49 -18.02 2.05
C PHE A 82 -2.32 -18.95 1.73
N SER A 83 -2.61 -20.12 1.16
CA SER A 83 -1.61 -21.13 0.78
C SER A 83 -1.53 -21.24 -0.74
N PHE A 84 -1.22 -20.13 -1.44
CA PHE A 84 -0.96 -20.16 -2.88
C PHE A 84 0.48 -20.60 -3.14
N GLU A 85 0.63 -21.51 -4.09
CA GLU A 85 1.93 -21.97 -4.55
C GLU A 85 2.64 -20.82 -5.27
N SER A 86 3.66 -20.23 -4.63
CA SER A 86 4.34 -19.00 -5.08
C SER A 86 5.55 -19.27 -5.99
N VAL A 87 5.86 -20.55 -6.25
CA VAL A 87 7.09 -20.99 -6.91
C VAL A 87 6.90 -21.25 -8.41
N ASP A 88 5.75 -21.79 -8.85
CA ASP A 88 5.55 -22.21 -10.25
C ASP A 88 4.29 -21.59 -10.89
N THR A 89 4.24 -20.26 -10.94
CA THR A 89 3.06 -19.53 -11.43
C THR A 89 3.16 -19.01 -12.85
N GLN A 90 4.12 -19.49 -13.65
CA GLN A 90 4.35 -19.05 -15.05
C GLN A 90 4.37 -17.52 -15.24
N GLY A 91 4.78 -16.75 -14.23
CA GLY A 91 4.80 -15.28 -14.26
C GLY A 91 3.46 -14.57 -14.03
N LEU A 92 2.35 -15.30 -13.83
CA LEU A 92 1.03 -14.70 -13.60
C LEU A 92 0.98 -13.92 -12.29
N ILE A 93 1.57 -14.45 -11.22
CA ILE A 93 1.65 -13.73 -9.93
C ILE A 93 2.53 -12.49 -10.06
N ASP A 94 3.65 -12.56 -10.78
CA ASP A 94 4.52 -11.40 -11.02
C ASP A 94 3.78 -10.30 -11.79
N PHE A 95 3.00 -10.68 -12.81
CA PHE A 95 2.18 -9.74 -13.57
C PHE A 95 1.10 -9.09 -12.71
N LEU A 96 0.36 -9.88 -11.92
CA LEU A 96 -0.65 -9.35 -11.00
C LEU A 96 -0.05 -8.43 -9.93
N ALA A 97 1.11 -8.79 -9.39
CA ALA A 97 1.84 -7.98 -8.42
C ALA A 97 2.24 -6.61 -9.03
N LEU A 98 2.82 -6.62 -10.22
CA LEU A 98 3.20 -5.41 -10.95
C LEU A 98 1.98 -4.54 -11.28
N MET A 99 0.90 -5.15 -11.77
CA MET A 99 -0.35 -4.44 -12.04
C MET A 99 -0.90 -3.78 -10.78
N GLN A 100 -0.88 -4.48 -9.66
CA GLN A 100 -1.42 -3.98 -8.41
C GLN A 100 -0.58 -2.82 -7.86
N ILE A 101 0.74 -2.93 -7.87
CA ILE A 101 1.65 -1.83 -7.51
C ILE A 101 1.42 -0.62 -8.43
N ALA A 102 1.25 -0.84 -9.74
CA ALA A 102 0.94 0.22 -10.69
C ALA A 102 -0.42 0.89 -10.43
N LEU A 103 -1.36 0.19 -9.80
CA LEU A 103 -2.67 0.73 -9.41
C LEU A 103 -2.66 1.47 -8.07
N TYR A 104 -1.60 1.39 -7.26
CA TYR A 104 -1.54 2.09 -5.95
C TYR A 104 -1.81 3.60 -6.03
N PRO A 105 -1.22 4.36 -6.97
CA PRO A 105 -1.52 5.78 -7.12
C PRO A 105 -3.00 6.03 -7.43
N LEU A 106 -3.65 5.13 -8.17
CA LEU A 106 -5.08 5.23 -8.50
C LEU A 106 -5.94 5.04 -7.25
N TRP A 107 -5.64 4.06 -6.39
CA TRP A 107 -6.39 3.82 -5.16
C TRP A 107 -6.28 4.98 -4.17
N VAL A 108 -5.08 5.55 -4.00
CA VAL A 108 -4.89 6.74 -3.17
C VAL A 108 -5.65 7.93 -3.74
N PHE A 109 -5.62 8.14 -5.06
CA PHE A 109 -6.39 9.18 -5.74
C PHE A 109 -7.91 9.01 -5.57
N LEU A 110 -8.41 7.78 -5.56
CA LEU A 110 -9.82 7.52 -5.24
C LEU A 110 -10.13 7.92 -3.80
N GLY A 111 -9.26 7.62 -2.84
CA GLY A 111 -9.39 8.06 -1.44
C GLY A 111 -9.47 9.59 -1.30
N THR A 112 -8.63 10.33 -2.02
CA THR A 112 -8.68 11.81 -1.99
C THR A 112 -9.97 12.35 -2.60
N ARG A 113 -10.47 11.73 -3.69
CA ARG A 113 -11.75 12.07 -4.31
C ARG A 113 -12.94 11.79 -3.40
N VAL A 114 -12.91 10.69 -2.65
CA VAL A 114 -13.95 10.35 -1.65
C VAL A 114 -13.97 11.40 -0.54
N PHE A 115 -12.81 11.77 0.00
CA PHE A 115 -12.73 12.80 1.02
C PHE A 115 -13.23 14.16 0.50
N ALA A 116 -12.83 14.56 -0.71
CA ALA A 116 -13.25 15.82 -1.31
C ALA A 116 -14.76 15.90 -1.61
N ARG A 117 -15.42 14.76 -1.87
CA ARG A 117 -16.89 14.70 -1.94
C ARG A 117 -17.51 14.85 -0.56
N TYR A 118 -17.03 14.08 0.42
CA TYR A 118 -17.56 14.13 1.78
C TYR A 118 -17.45 15.53 2.40
N SER A 119 -16.32 16.22 2.19
CA SER A 119 -16.11 17.58 2.70
C SER A 119 -16.89 18.68 1.97
N ARG A 120 -17.54 18.38 0.83
CA ARG A 120 -18.41 19.33 0.12
C ARG A 120 -19.87 19.22 0.57
N ASP A 121 -20.26 18.03 1.03
CA ASP A 121 -21.61 17.72 1.49
C ASP A 121 -21.79 17.93 3.02
N SER A 122 -20.73 18.34 3.73
CA SER A 122 -20.72 18.65 5.17
C SER A 122 -20.41 20.12 5.44
#